data_AF-A0AAN7GK00-F1
#
_entry.id   AF-A0AAN7GK00-F1
#
_cell.length_a   1.000
_cell.length_b   1.000
_cell.length_c   1.000
_cell.angle_alpha   90.00
_cell.angle_beta   90.00
_cell.angle_gamma   90.00
#
_symmetry.space_group_name_H-M   'P 1'
#
loop_
_entity.id
_entity.type
_entity.pdbx_description
1 polymer ?
#
loop_
_entity_poly.entity_id
_entity_poly.type
_entity_poly.pdbx_seq_one_letter_code
_entity_poly.pdbx_strand_id
1 'polypeptide(L)'
;MSRPRCYLDISIAEELEGRIVVELYNDIVPKTAENFRALCTGEKGIGPNTGAPLHYKGVRFHRVIKGFMAQGGDISAGNGTGGESIYGLKFEDENFELKHERKGMLSMANSGPNTNGSQFFITTSRTSHLDGKHVVFGRVIKGMGVVRSMEHVTTGDSDCPLSDIIVADCGEIPEGEEYGITNFFNDGDMYPDWPVDLDESPSDLSWWMSSVDSIKAFGNENYKKQDYKMALRKYRKALRYLDICWEKDGIDGGEFDLLFILDIHVVEIIIALPSFFYWLVPFPIVLFTVHVAFAPSWRG
;
A
#
# COMPACT_ATOMS: atom_id res chain seq x y z
N MET A 1 -5.20 21.60 17.86
CA MET A 1 -4.88 21.66 16.42
C MET A 1 -5.19 20.28 15.85
N SER A 2 -5.76 20.20 14.66
CA SER A 2 -5.92 18.91 13.97
C SER A 2 -4.54 18.35 13.59
N ARG A 3 -4.42 17.02 13.58
CA ARG A 3 -3.19 16.34 13.17
C ARG A 3 -3.08 16.37 11.64
N PRO A 4 -1.95 16.82 11.05
CA PRO A 4 -1.74 16.80 9.61
C PRO A 4 -1.79 15.39 9.05
N ARG A 5 -2.24 15.28 7.81
CA ARG A 5 -2.35 14.02 7.08
C ARG A 5 -1.54 14.14 5.81
N CYS A 6 -0.67 13.17 5.54
CA CYS A 6 0.13 13.14 4.33
C CYS A 6 -0.11 11.83 3.59
N TYR A 7 0.12 11.84 2.27
CA TYR A 7 0.07 10.63 1.46
C TYR A 7 1.41 10.35 0.79
N LEU A 8 1.64 9.06 0.54
CA LEU A 8 2.70 8.52 -0.30
C LEU A 8 2.06 7.56 -1.29
N ASP A 9 2.08 7.91 -2.57
CA ASP A 9 1.71 7.01 -3.66
C ASP A 9 2.92 6.15 -4.00
N ILE A 10 2.78 4.85 -3.86
CA ILE A 10 3.88 3.89 -4.01
C ILE A 10 3.79 3.23 -5.37
N SER A 11 4.93 3.10 -6.04
CA SER A 11 5.12 2.18 -7.14
C SER A 11 6.09 1.06 -6.78
N ILE A 12 5.85 -0.14 -7.31
CA ILE A 12 6.72 -1.31 -7.20
C ILE A 12 7.02 -1.77 -8.62
N ALA A 13 8.31 -1.92 -8.96
CA ALA A 13 8.73 -2.30 -10.33
C ALA A 13 8.11 -1.40 -11.41
N GLU A 14 8.13 -0.08 -11.19
CA GLU A 14 7.54 0.95 -12.07
C GLU A 14 6.02 0.94 -12.20
N GLU A 15 5.32 0.04 -11.49
CA GLU A 15 3.86 -0.03 -11.49
C GLU A 15 3.29 0.59 -10.22
N LEU A 16 2.28 1.44 -10.38
CA LEU A 16 1.63 2.10 -9.25
C LEU A 16 0.87 1.06 -8.39
N GLU A 17 1.28 0.89 -7.14
CA GLU A 17 0.77 -0.11 -6.21
C GLU A 17 -0.34 0.43 -5.29
N GLY A 18 -0.34 1.72 -5.00
CA GLY A 18 -1.41 2.30 -4.18
C GLY A 18 -0.94 3.45 -3.31
N ARG A 19 -1.89 4.01 -2.56
CA ARG A 19 -1.66 5.13 -1.65
C ARG A 19 -1.53 4.67 -0.20
N ILE A 20 -0.48 5.14 0.47
CA ILE A 20 -0.35 5.09 1.92
C ILE A 20 -0.75 6.46 2.46
N VAL A 21 -1.65 6.51 3.44
CA VAL A 21 -1.97 7.75 4.15
C VAL A 21 -1.49 7.64 5.59
N VAL A 22 -0.78 8.68 6.03
CA VAL A 22 -0.25 8.79 7.39
C VAL A 22 -0.84 9.98 8.12
N GLU A 23 -1.09 9.80 9.42
CA GLU A 23 -1.41 10.85 10.38
C GLU A 23 -0.15 11.22 11.16
N LEU A 24 0.16 12.51 11.27
CA LEU A 24 1.36 13.02 11.95
C LEU A 24 1.01 13.59 13.32
N TYR A 25 1.82 13.25 14.33
CA TYR A 25 1.60 13.63 15.72
C TYR A 25 2.22 15.00 16.05
N ASN A 26 1.79 16.04 15.34
CA ASN A 26 2.29 17.42 15.53
C ASN A 26 2.00 18.00 16.93
N ASP A 27 1.04 17.42 17.65
CA ASP A 27 0.72 17.74 19.03
C ASP A 27 1.73 17.19 20.05
N ILE A 28 2.53 16.18 19.67
CA ILE A 28 3.52 15.52 20.53
C ILE A 28 4.95 15.81 20.06
N VAL A 29 5.19 15.74 18.75
CA VAL A 29 6.50 15.97 18.11
C VAL A 29 6.36 16.96 16.94
N PRO A 30 6.03 18.24 17.20
CA PRO A 30 5.78 19.24 16.18
C PRO A 30 6.93 19.43 15.19
N LYS A 31 8.20 19.43 15.63
CA LYS A 31 9.34 19.61 14.72
C LYS A 31 9.48 18.42 13.77
N THR A 32 9.34 17.21 14.31
CA THR A 32 9.48 15.97 13.54
C THR A 32 8.34 15.81 12.53
N ALA A 33 7.11 16.12 12.97
CA ALA A 33 5.92 16.12 12.10
C ALA A 33 6.04 17.15 10.97
N GLU A 34 6.46 18.39 11.28
CA GLU A 34 6.63 19.44 10.27
C GLU A 34 7.74 19.10 9.26
N ASN A 35 8.84 18.47 9.71
CA ASN A 35 9.88 17.99 8.81
C ASN A 35 9.33 17.00 7.78
N PHE A 36 8.59 15.98 8.23
CA PHE A 36 8.03 14.99 7.32
C PHE A 36 6.96 15.59 6.39
N ARG A 37 6.06 16.43 6.93
CA ARG A 37 5.02 17.11 6.13
C ARG A 37 5.62 17.95 5.01
N ALA A 38 6.61 18.78 5.34
CA ALA A 38 7.29 19.63 4.37
C ALA A 38 8.09 18.83 3.33
N LEU A 39 8.67 17.68 3.71
CA LEU A 39 9.30 16.75 2.78
C LEU A 39 8.28 16.00 1.91
N CYS A 40 7.03 15.83 2.35
CA CYS A 40 5.96 15.35 1.49
C CYS A 40 5.51 16.39 0.46
N THR A 41 5.46 17.69 0.83
CA THR A 41 5.02 18.75 -0.10
C THR A 41 6.13 19.28 -1.01
N GLY A 42 7.40 19.12 -0.61
CA GLY A 42 8.53 19.68 -1.35
C GLY A 42 8.67 21.20 -1.23
N GLU A 43 7.90 21.85 -0.35
CA GLU A 43 7.76 23.31 -0.30
C GLU A 43 9.04 24.05 0.13
N LYS A 44 10.01 23.36 0.73
CA LYS A 44 11.26 23.95 1.22
C LYS A 44 12.36 24.03 0.15
N GLY A 45 12.07 23.61 -1.08
CA GLY A 45 12.98 23.78 -2.22
C GLY A 45 14.18 22.83 -2.17
N ILE A 46 15.38 23.37 -2.44
CA ILE A 46 16.62 22.59 -2.52
C ILE A 46 17.35 22.64 -1.18
N GLY A 47 17.76 21.47 -0.69
CA GLY A 47 18.49 21.33 0.54
C GLY A 47 19.93 21.87 0.42
N PRO A 48 20.39 22.71 1.36
CA PRO A 48 21.66 23.41 1.22
C PRO A 48 22.88 22.51 1.42
N ASN A 49 22.74 21.34 2.08
CA ASN A 49 23.88 20.46 2.36
C ASN A 49 24.03 19.37 1.30
N THR A 50 22.93 18.86 0.75
CA THR A 50 22.94 17.78 -0.24
C THR A 50 22.79 18.28 -1.68
N GLY A 51 22.23 19.48 -1.87
CA GLY A 51 21.87 19.99 -3.20
C GLY A 51 20.68 19.26 -3.84
N ALA A 52 20.06 18.31 -3.14
CA ALA A 52 18.89 17.59 -3.60
C ALA A 52 17.59 18.33 -3.21
N PRO A 53 16.49 18.14 -3.95
CA PRO A 53 15.19 18.62 -3.50
C PRO A 53 14.82 18.05 -2.13
N LEU A 54 14.32 18.90 -1.23
CA LEU A 54 13.74 18.50 0.06
C LEU A 54 12.34 17.92 -0.17
N HIS A 55 12.27 16.80 -0.88
CA HIS A 55 11.01 16.21 -1.35
C HIS A 55 11.11 14.69 -1.45
N TYR A 56 10.08 13.97 -0.98
CA TYR A 56 10.02 12.51 -1.05
C TYR A 56 9.62 11.96 -2.41
N LYS A 57 9.08 12.78 -3.33
CA LYS A 57 8.72 12.33 -4.67
C LYS A 57 9.95 11.81 -5.42
N GLY A 58 9.86 10.59 -5.92
CA GLY A 58 10.94 9.86 -6.60
C GLY A 58 11.90 9.13 -5.65
N VAL A 59 11.71 9.23 -4.34
CA VAL A 59 12.59 8.60 -3.35
C VAL A 59 12.26 7.12 -3.21
N ARG A 60 13.30 6.30 -3.12
CA ARG A 60 13.16 4.85 -2.96
C ARG A 60 13.14 4.39 -1.51
N PHE A 61 12.41 3.31 -1.25
CA PHE A 61 12.60 2.47 -0.07
C PHE A 61 13.80 1.57 -0.31
N HIS A 62 14.93 1.95 0.27
CA HIS A 62 16.22 1.32 0.03
C HIS A 62 16.50 0.14 0.97
N ARG A 63 15.65 -0.09 1.97
CA ARG A 63 15.80 -1.19 2.92
C ARG A 63 14.45 -1.67 3.42
N VAL A 64 14.13 -2.94 3.20
CA VAL A 64 12.86 -3.54 3.63
C VAL A 64 13.14 -4.87 4.30
N ILE A 65 12.62 -5.08 5.51
CA ILE A 65 12.81 -6.32 6.26
C ILE A 65 11.45 -6.86 6.64
N LYS A 66 11.13 -8.04 6.10
CA LYS A 66 9.89 -8.75 6.37
C LYS A 66 9.74 -9.06 7.87
N GLY A 67 8.58 -8.74 8.42
CA GLY A 67 8.26 -8.87 9.84
C GLY A 67 8.89 -7.79 10.72
N PHE A 68 9.44 -6.72 10.13
CA PHE A 68 10.09 -5.65 10.88
C PHE A 68 9.66 -4.26 10.39
N MET A 69 10.18 -3.79 9.25
CA MET A 69 9.95 -2.42 8.77
C MET A 69 10.30 -2.24 7.28
N ALA A 70 9.77 -1.17 6.70
CA ALA A 70 10.19 -0.63 5.39
C ALA A 70 10.77 0.79 5.59
N GLN A 71 12.03 0.98 5.21
CA GLN A 71 12.78 2.23 5.38
C GLN A 71 13.02 2.92 4.04
N GLY A 72 12.79 4.24 4.04
CA GLY A 72 12.98 5.13 2.89
C GLY A 72 13.41 6.52 3.34
N GLY A 73 13.19 7.51 2.48
CA GLY A 73 13.45 8.91 2.82
C GLY A 73 14.91 9.34 2.69
N ASP A 74 15.78 8.55 2.07
CA ASP A 74 17.10 9.03 1.64
C ASP A 74 16.92 9.84 0.34
N ILE A 75 16.70 11.14 0.51
CA ILE A 75 16.37 12.07 -0.58
C ILE A 75 17.56 12.42 -1.48
N SER A 76 18.78 12.05 -1.11
CA SER A 76 20.00 12.48 -1.83
C SER A 76 20.81 11.33 -2.40
N ALA A 77 21.14 10.30 -1.60
CA ALA A 77 21.95 9.17 -2.06
C ALA A 77 21.11 7.95 -2.44
N GLY A 78 19.88 7.86 -1.94
CA GLY A 78 18.94 6.78 -2.22
C GLY A 78 19.35 5.40 -1.69
N ASN A 79 20.36 5.30 -0.82
CA ASN A 79 20.93 4.02 -0.38
C ASN A 79 21.10 3.91 1.15
N GLY A 80 20.59 4.89 1.90
CA GLY A 80 20.65 4.96 3.36
C GLY A 80 21.83 5.79 3.90
N THR A 81 22.74 6.26 3.04
CA THR A 81 23.90 7.08 3.47
C THR A 81 23.62 8.58 3.44
N GLY A 82 22.53 9.00 2.78
CA GLY A 82 22.20 10.40 2.56
C GLY A 82 21.01 10.91 3.37
N GLY A 83 20.40 11.96 2.83
CA GLY A 83 19.29 12.69 3.41
C GLY A 83 19.69 13.88 4.28
N GLU A 84 18.79 14.86 4.33
CA GLU A 84 18.88 16.01 5.23
C GLU A 84 17.47 16.45 5.64
N SER A 85 17.35 17.13 6.77
CA SER A 85 16.07 17.68 7.23
C SER A 85 15.81 19.07 6.65
N ILE A 86 14.58 19.56 6.81
CA ILE A 86 14.25 20.95 6.49
C ILE A 86 14.96 21.98 7.38
N TYR A 87 15.59 21.53 8.47
CA TYR A 87 16.32 22.36 9.44
C TYR A 87 17.85 22.30 9.24
N GLY A 88 18.32 21.58 8.22
CA GLY A 88 19.73 21.32 7.95
C GLY A 88 20.05 19.81 7.96
N LEU A 89 21.33 19.45 7.96
CA LEU A 89 21.77 18.06 7.78
C LEU A 89 21.14 17.09 8.80
N LYS A 90 21.06 17.52 10.07
CA LYS A 90 20.52 16.74 11.19
C LYS A 90 19.77 17.62 12.19
N PHE A 91 18.82 17.04 12.93
CA PHE A 91 18.13 17.68 14.06
C PHE A 91 17.97 16.73 15.26
N GLU A 92 17.68 17.29 16.43
CA GLU A 92 17.57 16.55 17.70
C GLU A 92 16.45 15.51 17.75
N ASP A 93 16.57 14.55 18.65
CA ASP A 93 15.46 13.69 19.05
C ASP A 93 14.49 14.52 19.90
N GLU A 94 13.27 14.74 19.40
CA GLU A 94 12.33 15.65 20.04
C GLU A 94 11.77 15.10 21.36
N ASN A 95 11.29 13.86 21.36
CA ASN A 95 11.04 13.05 22.56
C ASN A 95 10.81 11.57 22.17
N PHE A 96 10.66 10.71 23.19
CA PHE A 96 10.37 9.28 23.03
C PHE A 96 9.12 8.85 23.81
N GLU A 97 8.12 9.73 23.92
CA GLU A 97 6.87 9.43 24.64
C GLU A 97 6.10 8.28 23.99
N LEU A 98 6.07 8.28 22.66
CA LEU A 98 5.41 7.29 21.85
C LEU A 98 6.29 6.06 21.60
N LYS A 99 5.69 4.88 21.66
CA LYS A 99 6.35 3.58 21.50
C LYS A 99 5.97 2.89 20.20
N HIS A 100 6.80 1.95 19.77
CA HIS A 100 6.58 1.15 18.58
C HIS A 100 5.68 -0.06 18.86
N GLU A 101 4.44 0.22 19.28
CA GLU A 101 3.57 -0.80 19.88
C GLU A 101 2.83 -1.69 18.88
N ARG A 102 2.75 -1.29 17.61
CA ARG A 102 1.97 -1.96 16.56
C ARG A 102 2.59 -1.75 15.19
N LYS A 103 2.08 -2.49 14.19
CA LYS A 103 2.34 -2.22 12.77
C LYS A 103 1.78 -0.85 12.36
N GLY A 104 2.38 -0.25 11.35
CA GLY A 104 1.98 1.03 10.77
C GLY A 104 2.47 2.24 11.55
N MET A 105 3.32 2.09 12.58
CA MET A 105 3.94 3.24 13.23
C MET A 105 5.01 3.84 12.31
N LEU A 106 4.98 5.16 12.18
CA LEU A 106 5.92 5.96 11.39
C LEU A 106 6.96 6.59 12.33
N SER A 107 8.25 6.34 12.04
CA SER A 107 9.34 6.66 12.97
C SER A 107 10.61 7.08 12.23
N MET A 108 11.43 7.92 12.87
CA MET A 108 12.66 8.46 12.27
C MET A 108 13.78 7.42 12.24
N ALA A 109 14.43 7.27 11.09
CA ALA A 109 15.70 6.57 11.02
C ALA A 109 16.83 7.54 11.44
N ASN A 110 17.80 7.03 12.20
CA ASN A 110 18.94 7.80 12.68
C ASN A 110 20.19 6.92 12.77
N SER A 111 21.35 7.53 12.99
CA SER A 111 22.65 6.88 13.16
C SER A 111 23.21 7.11 14.58
N GLY A 112 22.32 7.19 15.58
CA GLY A 112 22.63 7.56 16.95
C GLY A 112 21.82 8.78 17.42
N PRO A 113 21.96 9.18 18.70
CA PRO A 113 21.19 10.26 19.29
C PRO A 113 21.32 11.57 18.50
N ASN A 114 20.21 12.27 18.31
CA ASN A 114 20.13 13.58 17.66
C ASN A 114 20.65 13.61 16.21
N THR A 115 20.42 12.53 15.46
CA THR A 115 20.84 12.43 14.05
C THR A 115 19.67 12.20 13.09
N ASN A 116 18.51 12.79 13.41
CA ASN A 116 17.34 12.75 12.55
C ASN A 116 17.57 13.60 11.29
N GLY A 117 17.23 13.07 10.12
CA GLY A 117 17.33 13.77 8.84
C GLY A 117 16.01 13.70 8.07
N SER A 118 16.05 13.19 6.85
CA SER A 118 14.84 12.87 6.06
C SER A 118 14.44 11.39 6.10
N GLN A 119 15.34 10.49 6.51
CA GLN A 119 15.06 9.06 6.49
C GLN A 119 14.05 8.66 7.57
N PHE A 120 13.14 7.78 7.20
CA PHE A 120 12.08 7.26 8.06
C PHE A 120 11.83 5.79 7.77
N PHE A 121 11.12 5.13 8.68
CA PHE A 121 10.61 3.78 8.44
C PHE A 121 9.16 3.64 8.89
N ILE A 122 8.46 2.72 8.23
CA ILE A 122 7.12 2.26 8.59
C ILE A 122 7.26 0.85 9.14
N THR A 123 6.81 0.64 10.37
CA THR A 123 6.84 -0.67 11.03
C THR A 123 5.80 -1.62 10.43
N THR A 124 6.14 -2.90 10.29
CA THR A 124 5.19 -3.95 9.87
C THR A 124 4.84 -4.92 11.00
N SER A 125 5.55 -4.82 12.12
CA SER A 125 5.32 -5.55 13.37
C SER A 125 5.52 -4.64 14.58
N ARG A 126 5.35 -5.17 15.79
CA ARG A 126 5.69 -4.46 17.03
C ARG A 126 7.21 -4.48 17.24
N THR A 127 7.83 -3.32 17.45
CA THR A 127 9.30 -3.18 17.46
C THR A 127 9.82 -2.47 18.72
N SER A 128 9.44 -2.95 19.90
CA SER A 128 9.77 -2.31 21.20
C SER A 128 11.27 -2.15 21.49
N HIS A 129 12.15 -2.86 20.78
CA HIS A 129 13.61 -2.70 20.91
C HIS A 129 14.13 -1.36 20.33
N LEU A 130 13.29 -0.64 19.59
CA LEU A 130 13.51 0.71 19.05
C LEU A 130 13.02 1.82 19.97
N ASP A 131 12.26 1.49 21.02
CA ASP A 131 11.73 2.47 21.98
C ASP A 131 12.89 3.20 22.69
N GLY A 132 12.77 4.52 22.82
CA GLY A 132 13.82 5.37 23.39
C GLY A 132 15.02 5.62 22.47
N LYS A 133 14.98 5.14 21.23
CA LYS A 133 16.07 5.30 20.24
C LYS A 133 15.63 5.99 18.96
N HIS A 134 14.38 5.80 18.56
CA HIS A 134 13.81 6.37 17.34
C HIS A 134 12.53 7.13 17.68
N VAL A 135 12.43 8.36 17.20
CA VAL A 135 11.27 9.24 17.43
C VAL A 135 10.10 8.74 16.61
N VAL A 136 9.06 8.25 17.27
CA VAL A 136 7.77 7.93 16.64
C VAL A 136 7.00 9.22 16.43
N PHE A 137 6.61 9.50 15.20
CA PHE A 137 6.00 10.80 14.85
C PHE A 137 4.72 10.70 14.03
N GLY A 138 4.24 9.49 13.75
CA GLY A 138 2.96 9.30 13.11
C GLY A 138 2.53 7.84 13.04
N ARG A 139 1.48 7.60 12.28
CA ARG A 139 1.04 6.24 11.92
C ARG A 139 0.34 6.22 10.56
N VAL A 140 0.37 5.05 9.92
CA VAL A 140 -0.48 4.72 8.78
C VAL A 140 -1.93 4.64 9.26
N ILE A 141 -2.81 5.38 8.59
CA ILE A 141 -4.26 5.36 8.83
C ILE A 141 -5.06 4.73 7.68
N LYS A 142 -4.50 4.71 6.46
CA LYS A 142 -5.04 4.00 5.28
C LYS A 142 -3.87 3.45 4.45
N GLY A 143 -4.09 2.35 3.73
CA GLY A 143 -3.07 1.80 2.83
C GLY A 143 -2.03 0.92 3.53
N MET A 144 -2.34 0.37 4.70
CA MET A 144 -1.45 -0.61 5.37
C MET A 144 -1.24 -1.86 4.50
N GLY A 145 -2.19 -2.17 3.63
CA GLY A 145 -2.03 -3.24 2.64
C GLY A 145 -0.95 -2.95 1.59
N VAL A 146 -0.75 -1.69 1.20
CA VAL A 146 0.36 -1.27 0.31
C VAL A 146 1.70 -1.48 1.02
N VAL A 147 1.80 -1.11 2.30
CA VAL A 147 2.99 -1.40 3.13
C VAL A 147 3.26 -2.91 3.18
N ARG A 148 2.22 -3.73 3.28
CA ARG A 148 2.34 -5.20 3.25
C ARG A 148 2.82 -5.70 1.89
N SER A 149 2.36 -5.13 0.78
CA SER A 149 2.87 -5.44 -0.57
C SER A 149 4.37 -5.14 -0.65
N MET A 150 4.81 -3.96 -0.17
CA MET A 150 6.22 -3.57 -0.11
C MET A 150 7.05 -4.57 0.71
N GLU A 151 6.55 -4.99 1.87
CA GLU A 151 7.18 -5.96 2.76
C GLU A 151 7.41 -7.34 2.09
N HIS A 152 6.59 -7.71 1.11
CA HIS A 152 6.67 -9.00 0.42
C HIS A 152 7.52 -8.96 -0.86
N VAL A 153 8.08 -7.79 -1.21
CA VAL A 153 9.06 -7.69 -2.30
C VAL A 153 10.33 -8.45 -1.89
N THR A 154 10.86 -9.26 -2.81
CA THR A 154 12.11 -9.98 -2.57
C THR A 154 13.27 -9.01 -2.37
N THR A 155 14.07 -9.25 -1.34
CA THR A 155 15.24 -8.42 -0.98
C THR A 155 16.53 -9.17 -1.26
N GLY A 156 17.56 -8.44 -1.66
CA GLY A 156 18.93 -8.92 -1.84
C GLY A 156 19.83 -8.53 -0.67
N ASP A 157 21.09 -8.23 -0.99
CA ASP A 157 22.09 -7.84 0.00
C ASP A 157 21.67 -6.58 0.77
N SER A 158 22.02 -6.54 2.07
CA SER A 158 21.69 -5.43 2.99
C SER A 158 20.19 -5.12 3.08
N ASP A 159 19.34 -6.11 2.84
CA ASP A 159 17.88 -5.99 2.86
C ASP A 159 17.33 -5.02 1.79
N CYS A 160 18.09 -4.77 0.72
CA CYS A 160 17.67 -3.90 -0.38
C CYS A 160 16.65 -4.60 -1.29
N PRO A 161 15.48 -4.01 -1.59
CA PRO A 161 14.52 -4.59 -2.52
C PRO A 161 15.12 -4.84 -3.92
N LEU A 162 14.86 -6.02 -4.50
CA LEU A 162 15.28 -6.35 -5.86
C LEU A 162 14.45 -5.63 -6.93
N SER A 163 13.19 -5.37 -6.61
CA SER A 163 12.31 -4.50 -7.40
C SER A 163 12.25 -3.14 -6.73
N ASP A 164 12.45 -2.09 -7.52
CA ASP A 164 12.41 -0.72 -7.00
C ASP A 164 11.04 -0.40 -6.41
N ILE A 165 11.05 0.07 -5.16
CA ILE A 165 9.88 0.58 -4.45
C ILE A 165 10.06 2.09 -4.32
N ILE A 166 9.27 2.87 -5.04
CA ILE A 166 9.43 4.33 -5.17
C ILE A 166 8.19 5.05 -4.64
N VAL A 167 8.40 6.19 -3.99
CA VAL A 167 7.33 7.17 -3.74
C VAL A 167 7.07 7.91 -5.05
N ALA A 168 6.11 7.44 -5.84
CA ALA A 168 5.76 8.00 -7.15
C ALA A 168 5.19 9.43 -7.04
N ASP A 169 4.41 9.68 -6.00
CA ASP A 169 3.89 11.01 -5.65
C ASP A 169 3.68 11.11 -4.14
N CYS A 170 3.70 12.33 -3.60
CA CYS A 170 3.43 12.57 -2.20
C CYS A 170 2.94 14.00 -1.97
N GLY A 171 2.30 14.21 -0.82
CA GLY A 171 1.79 15.52 -0.45
C GLY A 171 1.07 15.54 0.88
N GLU A 172 0.54 16.71 1.21
CA GLU A 172 -0.37 16.91 2.34
C GLU A 172 -1.83 16.80 1.87
N ILE A 173 -2.67 16.18 2.69
CA ILE A 173 -4.12 16.11 2.48
C ILE A 173 -4.77 17.19 3.35
N PRO A 174 -5.36 18.25 2.76
CA PRO A 174 -6.03 19.30 3.50
C PRO A 174 -7.15 18.76 4.41
N GLU A 175 -7.49 19.51 5.45
CA GLU A 175 -8.60 19.14 6.34
C GLU A 175 -9.93 19.13 5.56
N GLY A 176 -10.73 18.07 5.75
CA GLY A 176 -12.00 17.88 5.04
C GLY A 176 -11.89 17.23 3.66
N GLU A 177 -10.69 17.14 3.07
CA GLU A 177 -10.49 16.42 1.81
C GLU A 177 -10.47 14.90 2.01
N GLU A 178 -10.91 14.20 0.97
CA GLU A 178 -10.89 12.74 0.90
C GLU A 178 -9.46 12.18 0.83
N TYR A 179 -9.29 10.94 1.32
CA TYR A 179 -7.99 10.28 1.31
C TYR A 179 -7.46 9.93 -0.08
N GLY A 180 -8.35 9.87 -1.09
CA GLY A 180 -7.99 9.47 -2.46
C GLY A 180 -7.54 8.01 -2.56
N ILE A 181 -8.11 7.12 -1.73
CA ILE A 181 -7.84 5.67 -1.77
C ILE A 181 -8.91 4.89 -2.58
N THR A 182 -10.03 5.53 -2.86
CA THR A 182 -11.12 5.06 -3.73
C THR A 182 -10.95 5.65 -5.12
N ASN A 183 -11.31 4.90 -6.17
CA ASN A 183 -11.10 5.30 -7.56
C ASN A 183 -9.66 5.78 -7.85
N PHE A 184 -8.69 5.19 -7.16
CA PHE A 184 -7.29 5.64 -7.20
C PHE A 184 -6.68 5.58 -8.61
N PHE A 185 -7.13 4.64 -9.45
CA PHE A 185 -6.71 4.50 -10.85
C PHE A 185 -7.57 5.29 -11.84
N ASN A 186 -8.54 6.09 -11.36
CA ASN A 186 -9.51 6.81 -12.19
C ASN A 186 -10.27 5.91 -13.17
N ASP A 187 -10.61 4.69 -12.75
CA ASP A 187 -11.28 3.66 -13.56
C ASP A 187 -12.76 3.46 -13.20
N GLY A 188 -13.28 4.22 -12.24
CA GLY A 188 -14.66 4.17 -11.76
C GLY A 188 -14.91 3.21 -10.60
N ASP A 189 -13.89 2.47 -10.14
CA ASP A 189 -14.00 1.57 -9.01
C ASP A 189 -13.96 2.34 -7.68
N MET A 190 -15.13 2.50 -7.07
CA MET A 190 -15.31 3.29 -5.84
C MET A 190 -14.95 2.54 -4.56
N TYR A 191 -14.52 1.28 -4.63
CA TYR A 191 -14.10 0.53 -3.46
C TYR A 191 -12.61 0.78 -3.19
N PRO A 192 -12.13 0.87 -1.92
CA PRO A 192 -10.70 0.91 -1.65
C PRO A 192 -10.04 -0.42 -2.02
N ASP A 193 -8.78 -0.39 -2.43
CA ASP A 193 -8.03 -1.59 -2.84
C ASP A 193 -7.90 -2.64 -1.73
N TRP A 194 -7.93 -2.19 -0.48
CA TRP A 194 -7.95 -3.03 0.70
C TRP A 194 -9.24 -2.79 1.49
N PRO A 195 -10.07 -3.82 1.72
CA PRO A 195 -11.37 -3.64 2.36
C PRO A 195 -11.29 -3.16 3.81
N VAL A 196 -10.16 -3.40 4.50
CA VAL A 196 -9.91 -2.85 5.85
C VAL A 196 -9.79 -1.32 5.88
N ASP A 197 -9.60 -0.69 4.72
CA ASP A 197 -9.52 0.76 4.57
C ASP A 197 -10.88 1.41 4.30
N LEU A 198 -11.99 0.65 4.27
CA LEU A 198 -13.34 1.21 4.27
C LEU A 198 -13.57 2.05 5.54
N ASP A 199 -14.23 3.20 5.40
CA ASP A 199 -14.56 4.05 6.55
C ASP A 199 -15.62 3.41 7.46
N GLU A 200 -16.58 2.72 6.83
CA GLU A 200 -17.59 1.92 7.51
C GLU A 200 -17.49 0.48 7.00
N SER A 201 -17.57 -0.49 7.91
CA SER A 201 -17.62 -1.91 7.54
C SER A 201 -19.07 -2.38 7.55
N PRO A 202 -19.69 -2.61 6.38
CA PRO A 202 -21.10 -2.98 6.33
C PRO A 202 -21.34 -4.33 7.03
N SER A 203 -22.42 -4.42 7.79
CA SER A 203 -22.89 -5.69 8.38
C SER A 203 -23.48 -6.62 7.33
N ASP A 204 -24.11 -6.03 6.32
CA ASP A 204 -24.98 -6.74 5.39
C ASP A 204 -24.16 -7.51 4.36
N LEU A 205 -24.30 -8.84 4.37
CA LEU A 205 -23.61 -9.74 3.43
C LEU A 205 -23.89 -9.37 1.97
N SER A 206 -25.11 -8.92 1.65
CA SER A 206 -25.50 -8.53 0.29
C SER A 206 -24.68 -7.36 -0.26
N TRP A 207 -24.26 -6.43 0.60
CA TRP A 207 -23.39 -5.31 0.20
C TRP A 207 -22.02 -5.83 -0.21
N TRP A 208 -21.44 -6.73 0.60
CA TRP A 208 -20.15 -7.33 0.30
C TRP A 208 -20.19 -8.15 -0.99
N MET A 209 -21.24 -8.96 -1.18
CA MET A 209 -21.44 -9.69 -2.45
C MET A 209 -21.52 -8.75 -3.65
N SER A 210 -22.31 -7.68 -3.54
CA SER A 210 -22.44 -6.67 -4.60
C SER A 210 -21.11 -5.98 -4.91
N SER A 211 -20.28 -5.76 -3.89
CA SER A 211 -18.93 -5.20 -4.08
C SER A 211 -18.02 -6.17 -4.83
N VAL A 212 -18.04 -7.46 -4.51
CA VAL A 212 -17.26 -8.50 -5.20
C VAL A 212 -17.68 -8.60 -6.66
N ASP A 213 -19.00 -8.64 -6.93
CA ASP A 213 -19.55 -8.67 -8.29
C ASP A 213 -19.11 -7.46 -9.11
N SER A 214 -19.19 -6.27 -8.53
CA SER A 214 -18.79 -5.03 -9.16
C SER A 214 -17.29 -5.03 -9.49
N ILE A 215 -16.43 -5.40 -8.53
CA ILE A 215 -14.98 -5.46 -8.71
C ILE A 215 -14.60 -6.52 -9.76
N LYS A 216 -15.25 -7.69 -9.74
CA LYS A 216 -15.08 -8.75 -10.76
C LYS A 216 -15.46 -8.24 -12.16
N ALA A 217 -16.54 -7.47 -12.27
CA ALA A 217 -16.95 -6.87 -13.55
C ALA A 217 -15.87 -5.94 -14.11
N PHE A 218 -15.26 -5.08 -13.29
CA PHE A 218 -14.11 -4.26 -13.71
C PHE A 218 -12.92 -5.12 -14.16
N GLY A 219 -12.64 -6.24 -13.48
CA GLY A 219 -11.62 -7.21 -13.91
C GLY A 219 -11.91 -7.79 -15.30
N ASN A 220 -13.15 -8.22 -15.53
CA ASN A 220 -13.61 -8.76 -16.80
C ASN A 220 -13.51 -7.73 -17.94
N GLU A 221 -13.84 -6.47 -17.67
CA GLU A 221 -13.73 -5.38 -18.64
C GLU A 221 -12.28 -5.13 -19.04
N ASN A 222 -11.35 -5.09 -18.08
CA ASN A 222 -9.92 -4.92 -18.36
C ASN A 222 -9.35 -6.12 -19.12
N TYR A 223 -9.78 -7.34 -18.79
CA TYR A 223 -9.40 -8.55 -19.52
C TYR A 223 -9.84 -8.49 -20.99
N LYS A 224 -11.08 -8.06 -21.26
CA LYS A 224 -11.60 -7.88 -22.64
C LYS A 224 -10.79 -6.84 -23.42
N LYS A 225 -10.27 -5.81 -22.74
CA LYS A 225 -9.37 -4.79 -23.30
C LYS A 225 -7.93 -5.28 -23.47
N GLN A 226 -7.63 -6.52 -23.09
CA GLN A 226 -6.28 -7.10 -23.04
C GLN A 226 -5.33 -6.40 -22.06
N ASP A 227 -5.86 -5.63 -21.11
CA ASP A 227 -5.11 -5.11 -19.97
C ASP A 227 -5.10 -6.17 -18.86
N TYR A 228 -4.28 -7.19 -19.07
CA TYR A 228 -4.19 -8.34 -18.16
C TYR A 228 -3.65 -7.97 -16.78
N LYS A 229 -2.82 -6.92 -16.69
CA LYS A 229 -2.27 -6.44 -15.42
C LYS A 229 -3.35 -5.82 -14.57
N MET A 230 -4.13 -4.90 -15.13
CA MET A 230 -5.26 -4.31 -14.41
C MET A 230 -6.35 -5.35 -14.11
N ALA A 231 -6.61 -6.27 -15.04
CA ALA A 231 -7.55 -7.37 -14.81
C ALA A 231 -7.14 -8.20 -13.58
N LEU A 232 -5.88 -8.66 -13.53
CA LEU A 232 -5.34 -9.42 -12.40
C LEU A 232 -5.46 -8.65 -11.08
N ARG A 233 -5.16 -7.34 -11.10
CA ARG A 233 -5.29 -6.47 -9.94
C ARG A 233 -6.72 -6.46 -9.40
N LYS A 234 -7.71 -6.28 -10.29
CA LYS A 234 -9.14 -6.27 -9.91
C LYS A 234 -9.59 -7.63 -9.40
N TYR A 235 -9.17 -8.74 -10.01
CA TYR A 235 -9.52 -10.07 -9.49
C TYR A 235 -8.94 -10.32 -8.10
N ARG A 236 -7.67 -9.97 -7.86
CA ARG A 236 -7.06 -10.04 -6.52
C ARG A 236 -7.79 -9.17 -5.50
N LYS A 237 -8.26 -7.99 -5.91
CA LYS A 237 -9.10 -7.14 -5.08
C LYS A 237 -10.43 -7.82 -4.76
N ALA A 238 -11.10 -8.40 -5.75
CA ALA A 238 -12.35 -9.14 -5.55
C ALA A 238 -12.16 -10.29 -4.56
N LEU A 239 -11.05 -11.03 -4.65
CA LEU A 239 -10.68 -12.09 -3.69
C LEU A 239 -10.53 -11.54 -2.27
N ARG A 240 -9.84 -10.40 -2.08
CA ARG A 240 -9.72 -9.79 -0.74
C ARG A 240 -11.07 -9.42 -0.12
N TYR A 241 -12.02 -8.96 -0.93
CA TYR A 241 -13.38 -8.67 -0.46
C TYR A 241 -14.17 -9.95 -0.19
N LEU A 242 -13.98 -10.98 -1.02
CA LEU A 242 -14.59 -12.28 -0.86
C LEU A 242 -14.11 -12.99 0.43
N ASP A 243 -12.83 -12.88 0.77
CA ASP A 243 -12.28 -13.42 2.03
C ASP A 243 -13.03 -12.89 3.26
N ILE A 244 -13.39 -11.60 3.26
CA ILE A 244 -14.19 -11.01 4.35
C ILE A 244 -15.63 -11.50 4.31
N CYS A 245 -16.21 -11.72 3.12
CA CYS A 245 -17.56 -12.27 3.00
C CYS A 245 -17.67 -13.61 3.75
N TRP A 246 -16.63 -14.45 3.68
CA TRP A 246 -16.58 -15.75 4.36
C TRP A 246 -16.62 -15.67 5.88
N GLU A 247 -16.18 -14.56 6.45
CA GLU A 247 -16.20 -14.33 7.90
C GLU A 247 -17.54 -13.75 8.40
N LYS A 248 -18.50 -13.46 7.49
CA LYS A 248 -19.80 -12.86 7.85
C LYS A 248 -20.86 -13.93 8.13
N ASP A 249 -21.69 -13.65 9.15
CA ASP A 249 -22.82 -14.49 9.51
C ASP A 249 -23.86 -14.57 8.37
N GLY A 250 -24.45 -15.76 8.16
CA GLY A 250 -25.48 -15.99 7.15
C GLY A 250 -24.98 -16.58 5.83
N ILE A 251 -23.66 -16.80 5.68
CA ILE A 251 -23.08 -17.48 4.52
C ILE A 251 -23.49 -18.97 4.43
N ASP A 252 -23.96 -19.58 5.51
CA ASP A 252 -24.42 -20.98 5.46
C ASP A 252 -25.90 -21.11 5.01
N GLY A 253 -26.62 -19.99 4.87
CA GLY A 253 -28.08 -19.96 4.67
C GLY A 253 -28.57 -19.51 3.30
N GLY A 254 -27.67 -19.13 2.38
CA GLY A 254 -28.00 -18.68 1.03
C GLY A 254 -27.81 -19.77 -0.03
N GLU A 255 -28.49 -19.65 -1.19
CA GLU A 255 -28.13 -20.40 -2.40
C GLU A 255 -26.75 -19.93 -2.87
N PHE A 256 -25.70 -20.58 -2.39
CA PHE A 256 -24.34 -20.41 -2.89
C PHE A 256 -24.20 -21.16 -4.19
N ASP A 257 -23.96 -20.44 -5.28
CA ASP A 257 -23.45 -21.07 -6.48
C ASP A 257 -21.93 -21.25 -6.30
N LEU A 258 -21.51 -22.46 -5.90
CA LEU A 258 -20.09 -22.85 -5.81
C LEU A 258 -19.30 -22.53 -7.10
N LEU A 259 -19.99 -22.39 -8.24
CA LEU A 259 -19.45 -21.94 -9.52
C LEU A 259 -18.83 -20.52 -9.45
N PHE A 260 -19.44 -19.59 -8.72
CA PHE A 260 -18.99 -18.20 -8.66
C PHE A 260 -17.61 -18.06 -8.01
N ILE A 261 -17.32 -18.90 -7.03
CA ILE A 261 -16.06 -18.98 -6.29
C ILE A 261 -14.96 -19.66 -7.13
N LEU A 262 -15.34 -20.72 -7.87
CA LEU A 262 -14.44 -21.40 -8.80
C LEU A 262 -13.99 -20.47 -9.92
N ASP A 263 -14.87 -19.59 -10.43
CA ASP A 263 -14.50 -18.64 -11.49
C ASP A 263 -13.36 -17.68 -11.09
N ILE A 264 -13.38 -17.13 -9.87
CA ILE A 264 -12.39 -16.11 -9.48
C ILE A 264 -11.02 -16.75 -9.20
N HIS A 265 -10.99 -17.88 -8.49
CA HIS A 265 -9.74 -18.60 -8.20
C HIS A 265 -9.12 -19.18 -9.48
N VAL A 266 -9.94 -19.65 -10.40
CA VAL A 266 -9.43 -20.24 -11.65
C VAL A 266 -8.93 -19.18 -12.62
N VAL A 267 -9.52 -17.98 -12.64
CA VAL A 267 -9.00 -16.85 -13.43
C VAL A 267 -7.64 -16.38 -12.91
N GLU A 268 -7.41 -16.34 -11.60
CA GLU A 268 -6.08 -16.01 -11.06
C GLU A 268 -5.04 -17.07 -11.47
N ILE A 269 -5.39 -18.36 -11.42
CA ILE A 269 -4.52 -19.45 -11.87
C ILE A 269 -4.21 -19.35 -13.36
N ILE A 270 -5.21 -19.06 -14.21
CA ILE A 270 -5.01 -18.94 -15.66
C ILE A 270 -4.11 -17.74 -16.01
N ILE A 271 -4.31 -16.59 -15.36
CA ILE A 271 -3.52 -15.37 -15.65
C ILE A 271 -2.10 -15.46 -15.06
N ALA A 272 -1.90 -16.16 -13.94
CA ALA A 272 -0.59 -16.30 -13.31
C ALA A 272 0.33 -17.34 -13.99
N LEU A 273 -0.17 -18.15 -14.93
CA LEU A 273 0.64 -19.12 -15.66
C LEU A 273 1.45 -18.42 -16.78
N PRO A 274 2.79 -18.59 -16.82
CA PRO A 274 3.59 -18.19 -17.97
C PRO A 274 3.06 -18.83 -19.25
N SER A 275 3.16 -18.15 -20.39
CA SER A 275 2.71 -18.61 -21.72
C SER A 275 3.17 -20.04 -22.08
N PHE A 276 4.23 -20.53 -21.43
CA PHE A 276 4.79 -21.86 -21.56
C PHE A 276 3.92 -22.98 -20.96
N PHE A 277 3.08 -22.70 -19.95
CA PHE A 277 2.25 -23.70 -19.27
C PHE A 277 0.92 -24.00 -19.98
N TYR A 278 0.50 -23.14 -20.92
CA TYR A 278 -0.69 -23.38 -21.74
C TYR A 278 -0.60 -24.67 -22.58
N TRP A 279 0.61 -25.21 -22.78
CA TRP A 279 0.87 -26.45 -23.52
C TRP A 279 0.83 -27.73 -22.65
N LEU A 280 0.85 -27.60 -21.31
CA LEU A 280 0.90 -28.73 -20.38
C LEU A 280 -0.45 -29.06 -19.73
N VAL A 281 -1.41 -28.13 -19.78
CA VAL A 281 -2.78 -28.37 -19.31
C VAL A 281 -3.58 -28.96 -20.47
N PRO A 282 -4.28 -30.11 -20.31
CA PRO A 282 -5.08 -30.68 -21.37
C PRO A 282 -6.08 -29.65 -21.91
N PHE A 283 -6.04 -29.42 -23.23
CA PHE A 283 -6.91 -28.51 -23.99
C PHE A 283 -8.41 -28.53 -23.58
N PRO A 284 -9.04 -29.67 -23.23
CA PRO A 284 -10.44 -29.67 -22.78
C PRO A 284 -10.68 -28.99 -21.43
N ILE A 285 -9.71 -28.96 -20.51
CA ILE A 285 -9.87 -28.32 -19.19
C ILE A 285 -9.84 -26.79 -19.33
N VAL A 286 -8.95 -26.27 -20.17
CA VAL A 286 -8.87 -24.82 -20.45
C VAL A 286 -10.13 -24.33 -21.17
N LEU A 287 -10.64 -25.10 -22.14
CA LEU A 287 -11.84 -24.71 -22.89
C LEU A 287 -13.12 -24.75 -22.05
N PHE A 288 -13.29 -25.77 -21.20
CA PHE A 288 -14.47 -25.89 -20.34
C PHE A 288 -14.52 -24.77 -19.29
N THR A 289 -13.35 -24.41 -18.76
CA THR A 289 -13.19 -23.35 -17.77
C THR A 289 -13.40 -21.95 -18.36
N VAL A 290 -12.89 -21.69 -19.56
CA VAL A 290 -13.12 -20.43 -20.28
C VAL A 290 -14.59 -20.34 -20.73
N HIS A 291 -15.25 -21.44 -21.09
CA HIS A 291 -16.68 -21.42 -21.44
C HIS A 291 -17.57 -21.07 -20.24
N VAL A 292 -17.26 -21.54 -19.03
CA VAL A 292 -18.03 -21.23 -17.83
C VAL A 292 -17.80 -19.76 -17.40
N ALA A 293 -16.56 -19.28 -17.42
CA ALA A 293 -16.22 -17.90 -17.02
C ALA A 293 -16.76 -16.81 -17.98
N PHE A 294 -17.04 -17.14 -19.24
CA PHE A 294 -17.48 -16.17 -20.27
C PHE A 294 -18.89 -16.44 -20.83
N ALA A 295 -19.64 -17.42 -20.32
CA ALA A 295 -21.02 -17.61 -20.73
C ALA A 295 -21.93 -16.51 -20.14
N PRO A 296 -22.77 -15.84 -20.94
CA PRO A 296 -23.80 -14.96 -20.41
C PRO A 296 -24.79 -15.81 -19.62
N SER A 297 -25.17 -15.35 -18.42
CA SER A 297 -26.17 -16.00 -17.57
C SER A 297 -27.44 -16.29 -18.37
N TRP A 298 -27.66 -17.54 -18.75
CA TRP A 298 -28.96 -17.97 -19.23
C TRP A 298 -29.86 -18.14 -17.99
N ARG A 299 -30.63 -17.09 -17.69
CA ARG A 299 -31.77 -17.20 -16.79
C ARG A 299 -32.81 -18.10 -17.46
N GLY A 300 -33.09 -19.24 -16.83
CA GLY A 300 -34.35 -19.97 -16.93
C GLY A 300 -35.14 -19.75 -15.65
#